data_AF-A0A7T4B792-F1
#
_entry.id   AF-A0A7T4B792-F1
#
_cell.length_a   1.000
_cell.length_b   1.000
_cell.length_c   1.000
_cell.angle_alpha   90.00
_cell.angle_beta   90.00
_cell.angle_gamma   90.00
#
_symmetry.space_group_name_H-M   'P 1'
#
loop_
_entity.id
_entity.type
_entity.pdbx_description
1 polymer ?
#
loop_
_entity_poly.entity_id
_entity_poly.type
_entity_poly.pdbx_seq_one_letter_code
_entity_poly.pdbx_strand_id
1 'polypeptide(L)'
;MEIYSSASHQAQTLADRPVYYSRNRLIVGAVIWTVAAVVFGALAARTRGNLGGMAFFAAIAAIGVWLVIRCLTRAFGTARPVITFTRAGLQVTDGTVIPWDAINENTYVNQTYVGIPTARQIQLKTSLPNRKRVLIQAMALEISADEYLALCDAYQAR
;
A
#
# COMPACT_ATOMS: atom_id res chain seq x y z
N MET A 1 43.76 7.61 -2.98
CA MET A 1 42.94 6.42 -2.63
C MET A 1 41.92 6.89 -1.63
N GLU A 2 40.71 7.21 -2.10
CA GLU A 2 39.62 7.63 -1.22
C GLU A 2 38.94 6.39 -0.64
N ILE A 3 38.69 6.48 0.66
CA ILE A 3 38.28 5.40 1.54
C ILE A 3 36.80 5.07 1.23
N TYR A 4 36.57 4.06 0.40
CA TYR A 4 35.26 3.38 0.28
C TYR A 4 35.03 2.51 1.54
N SER A 5 34.82 3.14 2.70
CA SER A 5 34.45 2.42 3.95
C SER A 5 33.05 2.78 4.47
N SER A 6 32.26 3.56 3.72
CA SER A 6 31.02 4.15 4.24
C SER A 6 29.76 3.35 3.93
N ALA A 7 29.65 2.59 2.83
CA ALA A 7 28.40 1.90 2.50
C ALA A 7 28.11 0.69 3.42
N SER A 8 29.13 -0.11 3.73
CA SER A 8 28.98 -1.32 4.57
C SER A 8 28.79 -0.99 6.06
N HIS A 9 29.41 0.08 6.56
CA HIS A 9 29.21 0.55 7.95
C HIS A 9 27.91 1.32 8.15
N GLN A 10 27.43 2.05 7.13
CA GLN A 10 26.13 2.73 7.17
C GLN A 10 24.98 1.71 7.17
N ALA A 11 25.15 0.56 6.50
CA ALA A 11 24.19 -0.55 6.55
C ALA A 11 24.14 -1.27 7.92
N GLN A 12 25.27 -1.38 8.63
CA GLN A 12 25.32 -1.94 10.00
C GLN A 12 24.67 -1.04 11.06
N THR A 13 24.49 0.25 10.75
CA THR A 13 23.87 1.26 11.63
C THR A 13 22.44 1.63 11.25
N LEU A 14 21.88 1.04 10.17
CA LEU A 14 20.47 1.20 9.80
C LEU A 14 19.57 0.63 10.92
N ALA A 15 18.86 1.53 11.59
CA ALA A 15 17.79 1.20 12.53
C ALA A 15 16.59 0.64 11.76
N ASP A 16 15.79 -0.22 12.41
CA ASP A 16 14.58 -0.78 11.79
C ASP A 16 13.67 0.35 11.30
N ARG A 17 13.30 0.30 10.02
CA ARG A 17 12.53 1.37 9.37
C ARG A 17 11.08 0.93 9.13
N PRO A 18 10.12 1.34 9.98
CA PRO A 18 8.71 1.13 9.72
C PRO A 18 8.20 2.07 8.61
N VAL A 19 7.41 1.54 7.69
CA VAL A 19 6.70 2.27 6.63
C VAL A 19 5.22 2.26 6.94
N TYR A 20 4.63 3.45 7.02
CA TYR A 20 3.21 3.64 7.32
C TYR A 20 2.42 4.02 6.08
N TYR A 21 1.09 4.04 6.22
CA TYR A 21 0.24 4.70 5.24
C TYR A 21 0.34 6.22 5.38
N SER A 22 0.46 6.92 4.26
CA SER A 22 0.37 8.38 4.20
C SER A 22 -1.06 8.82 4.52
N ARG A 23 -1.19 9.61 5.59
CA ARG A 23 -2.46 10.22 5.99
C ARG A 23 -3.06 11.05 4.85
N ASN A 24 -2.25 11.83 4.14
CA ASN A 24 -2.72 12.67 3.03
C ASN A 24 -3.28 11.83 1.88
N ARG A 25 -2.60 10.74 1.50
CA ARG A 25 -3.10 9.84 0.43
C ARG A 25 -4.40 9.13 0.84
N LEU A 26 -4.55 8.77 2.11
CA LEU A 26 -5.80 8.21 2.64
C LEU A 26 -6.94 9.23 2.65
N ILE A 27 -6.68 10.49 3.00
CA ILE A 27 -7.67 11.57 2.94
C ILE A 27 -8.11 11.83 1.50
N VAL A 28 -7.18 11.90 0.55
CA VAL A 28 -7.51 12.03 -0.88
C VAL A 28 -8.41 10.88 -1.34
N GLY A 29 -8.08 9.65 -0.95
CA GLY A 29 -8.93 8.48 -1.21
C GLY A 29 -10.33 8.62 -0.61
N ALA A 30 -10.44 9.10 0.63
CA ALA A 30 -11.73 9.37 1.26
C ALA A 30 -12.56 10.40 0.48
N VAL A 31 -11.95 11.50 0.05
CA VAL A 31 -12.63 12.55 -0.75
C VAL A 31 -13.18 11.97 -2.05
N ILE A 32 -12.39 11.18 -2.79
CA ILE A 32 -12.83 10.54 -4.04
C ILE A 32 -14.05 9.64 -3.80
N TRP A 33 -14.00 8.80 -2.77
CA TRP A 33 -15.12 7.90 -2.44
C TRP A 33 -16.34 8.64 -1.93
N THR A 34 -16.18 9.78 -1.24
CA THR A 34 -17.30 10.65 -0.84
C THR A 34 -18.00 11.22 -2.06
N VAL A 35 -17.26 11.77 -3.03
CA VAL A 35 -17.83 12.29 -4.28
C VAL A 35 -18.58 11.19 -5.04
N ALA A 36 -17.95 10.02 -5.19
CA ALA A 36 -18.59 8.87 -5.84
C ALA A 36 -19.88 8.45 -5.13
N ALA A 37 -19.86 8.32 -3.80
CA ALA A 37 -21.03 7.93 -3.01
C ALA A 37 -22.20 8.92 -3.17
N VAL A 38 -21.91 10.23 -3.20
CA VAL A 38 -22.93 11.27 -3.43
C VAL A 38 -23.53 11.16 -4.84
N VAL A 39 -22.70 11.00 -5.87
CA VAL A 39 -23.16 10.86 -7.26
C VAL A 39 -24.03 9.61 -7.42
N PHE A 40 -23.57 8.45 -6.94
CA PHE A 40 -24.34 7.22 -7.03
C PHE A 40 -25.59 7.23 -6.16
N GLY A 41 -25.55 7.87 -4.99
CA GLY A 41 -26.73 8.10 -4.17
C GLY A 41 -27.79 8.96 -4.88
N ALA A 42 -27.35 10.02 -5.57
CA ALA A 42 -28.23 10.86 -6.38
C ALA A 42 -28.84 10.10 -7.56
N LEU A 43 -28.04 9.24 -8.23
CA LEU A 43 -28.54 8.36 -9.30
C LEU A 43 -29.58 7.37 -8.78
N ALA A 44 -29.34 6.74 -7.62
CA ALA A 44 -30.30 5.85 -6.98
C ALA A 44 -31.63 6.56 -6.67
N ALA A 45 -31.56 7.82 -6.20
CA ALA A 45 -32.74 8.64 -5.94
C ALA A 45 -33.50 9.03 -7.22
N ARG A 46 -32.81 9.16 -8.36
CA ARG A 46 -33.44 9.44 -9.66
C ARG A 46 -34.06 8.20 -10.30
N THR A 47 -33.54 7.01 -10.03
CA THR A 47 -34.05 5.74 -10.59
C THR A 47 -35.10 5.06 -9.71
N ARG A 48 -35.79 5.78 -8.81
CA ARG A 48 -36.81 5.20 -7.91
C ARG A 48 -37.92 4.40 -8.61
N GLY A 49 -38.22 4.74 -9.87
CA GLY A 49 -39.19 4.00 -10.69
C GLY A 49 -38.68 2.67 -11.28
N ASN A 50 -37.39 2.37 -11.14
CA ASN A 50 -36.75 1.13 -11.59
C ASN A 50 -36.03 0.49 -10.40
N LEU A 51 -36.66 -0.52 -9.81
CA LEU A 51 -36.16 -1.21 -8.62
C LEU A 51 -34.72 -1.76 -8.84
N GLY A 52 -34.43 -2.28 -10.03
CA GLY A 52 -33.11 -2.82 -10.37
C GLY A 52 -32.04 -1.73 -10.45
N GLY A 53 -32.34 -0.62 -11.14
CA GLY A 53 -31.42 0.53 -11.22
C GLY A 53 -31.18 1.18 -9.85
N MET A 54 -32.24 1.34 -9.06
CA MET A 54 -32.15 1.87 -7.70
C MET A 54 -31.27 0.99 -6.81
N ALA A 55 -31.49 -0.33 -6.81
CA ALA A 55 -30.71 -1.26 -5.99
C ALA A 55 -29.23 -1.26 -6.38
N PHE A 56 -28.92 -1.26 -7.68
CA PHE A 56 -27.55 -1.22 -8.18
C PHE A 56 -26.80 0.04 -7.74
N PHE A 57 -27.37 1.22 -7.96
CA PHE A 57 -26.73 2.48 -7.57
C PHE A 57 -26.66 2.66 -6.05
N ALA A 58 -27.67 2.21 -5.31
CA ALA A 58 -27.64 2.23 -3.84
C ALA A 58 -26.54 1.32 -3.29
N ALA A 59 -26.32 0.14 -3.88
CA ALA A 59 -25.24 -0.75 -3.49
C ALA A 59 -23.86 -0.11 -3.72
N ILE A 60 -23.64 0.54 -4.87
CA ILE A 60 -22.38 1.26 -5.14
C ILE A 60 -22.18 2.41 -4.16
N ALA A 61 -23.23 3.19 -3.88
CA ALA A 61 -23.15 4.28 -2.91
C ALA A 61 -22.79 3.76 -1.51
N ALA A 62 -23.38 2.65 -1.08
CA ALA A 62 -23.06 2.00 0.20
C ALA A 62 -21.60 1.51 0.26
N ILE A 63 -21.09 0.90 -0.81
CA ILE A 63 -19.67 0.52 -0.92
C ILE A 63 -18.77 1.76 -0.84
N GLY A 64 -19.14 2.84 -1.52
CA GLY A 64 -18.41 4.11 -1.45
C GLY A 64 -18.32 4.65 -0.02
N VAL A 65 -19.44 4.72 0.69
CA VAL A 65 -19.48 5.15 2.11
C VAL A 65 -18.61 4.25 2.98
N TRP A 66 -18.68 2.92 2.79
CA TRP A 66 -17.84 1.98 3.53
C TRP A 66 -16.35 2.20 3.29
N LEU A 67 -15.95 2.49 2.05
CA LEU A 67 -14.56 2.81 1.69
C LEU A 67 -14.10 4.14 2.29
N VAL A 68 -14.96 5.16 2.35
CA VAL A 68 -14.67 6.42 3.07
C VAL A 68 -14.35 6.12 4.53
N ILE A 69 -15.21 5.35 5.21
CA ILE A 69 -15.00 4.99 6.62
C ILE A 69 -13.68 4.23 6.78
N ARG A 70 -13.36 3.27 5.89
CA ARG A 70 -12.05 2.57 5.91
C ARG A 70 -10.86 3.49 5.70
N CYS A 71 -10.94 4.46 4.80
CA CYS A 71 -9.87 5.43 4.58
C CYS A 71 -9.65 6.31 5.82
N LEU A 72 -10.73 6.84 6.41
CA LEU A 72 -10.67 7.70 7.59
C LEU A 72 -10.20 6.94 8.83
N THR A 73 -10.72 5.74 9.08
CA THR A 73 -10.26 4.89 10.19
C THR A 73 -8.78 4.52 10.07
N ARG A 74 -8.25 4.31 8.85
CA ARG A 74 -6.81 4.11 8.66
C ARG A 74 -6.00 5.40 8.81
N ALA A 75 -6.56 6.55 8.42
CA ALA A 75 -5.88 7.84 8.49
C ALA A 75 -5.75 8.36 9.94
N PHE A 76 -6.79 8.17 10.74
CA PHE A 76 -6.90 8.67 12.11
C PHE A 76 -6.81 7.59 13.20
N GLY A 77 -6.77 6.31 12.81
CA GLY A 77 -6.59 5.19 13.73
C GLY A 77 -5.13 5.05 14.21
N THR A 78 -4.89 3.99 14.99
CA THR A 78 -3.55 3.67 15.48
C THR A 78 -2.59 3.40 14.33
N ALA A 79 -1.44 4.08 14.35
CA ALA A 79 -0.41 3.93 13.33
C ALA A 79 0.16 2.51 13.39
N ARG A 80 -0.23 1.67 12.41
CA ARG A 80 0.32 0.32 12.24
C ARG A 80 1.27 0.33 11.05
N PRO A 81 2.53 -0.12 11.22
CA PRO A 81 3.45 -0.21 10.10
C PRO A 81 2.94 -1.28 9.12
N VAL A 82 2.91 -0.92 7.83
CA VAL A 82 2.50 -1.83 6.77
C VAL A 82 3.62 -2.80 6.45
N ILE A 83 4.83 -2.25 6.44
CA ILE A 83 6.09 -2.95 6.20
C ILE A 83 7.09 -2.39 7.21
N THR A 84 7.87 -3.23 7.87
CA THR A 84 9.05 -2.80 8.62
C THR A 84 10.27 -3.45 8.00
N PHE A 85 11.22 -2.62 7.58
CA PHE A 85 12.52 -3.08 7.13
C PHE A 85 13.36 -3.41 8.36
N THR A 86 13.65 -4.69 8.55
CA THR A 86 14.49 -5.18 9.65
C THR A 86 15.76 -5.81 9.10
N ARG A 87 16.76 -5.97 9.96
CA ARG A 87 18.01 -6.66 9.59
C ARG A 87 17.80 -8.11 9.17
N ALA A 88 16.82 -8.79 9.77
CA ALA A 88 16.52 -10.19 9.49
C ALA A 88 15.67 -10.34 8.21
N GLY A 89 14.98 -9.30 7.76
CA GLY A 89 14.04 -9.40 6.65
C GLY A 89 13.00 -8.30 6.60
N LEU A 90 12.03 -8.47 5.71
CA LEU A 90 10.85 -7.63 5.58
C LEU A 90 9.75 -8.13 6.53
N GLN A 91 9.45 -7.38 7.57
CA GLN A 91 8.29 -7.67 8.42
C GLN A 91 7.04 -7.06 7.80
N VAL A 92 6.03 -7.89 7.54
CA VAL A 92 4.74 -7.45 6.99
C VAL A 92 3.77 -7.14 8.13
N THR A 93 2.70 -6.39 7.85
CA THR A 93 1.65 -5.98 8.82
C THR A 93 1.15 -7.10 9.73
N ASP A 94 1.14 -8.35 9.25
CA ASP A 94 0.73 -9.54 10.02
C ASP A 94 1.78 -10.01 11.04
N GLY A 95 2.88 -9.26 11.23
CA GLY A 95 3.99 -9.59 12.11
C GLY A 95 4.97 -10.62 11.54
N THR A 96 4.64 -11.25 10.40
CA THR A 96 5.52 -12.22 9.73
C THR A 96 6.76 -11.56 9.16
N VAL A 97 7.92 -12.08 9.51
CA VAL A 97 9.21 -11.68 8.93
C VAL A 97 9.49 -12.55 7.71
N ILE A 98 9.76 -11.91 6.58
CA ILE A 98 10.19 -12.54 5.33
C ILE A 98 11.70 -12.35 5.23
N PRO A 99 12.50 -13.41 5.40
CA PRO A 99 13.95 -13.31 5.33
C PRO A 99 14.43 -12.78 3.96
N TRP A 100 15.50 -11.99 3.94
CA TRP A 100 16.02 -11.39 2.71
C TRP A 100 16.48 -12.44 1.69
N ASP A 101 17.09 -13.52 2.16
CA ASP A 101 17.53 -14.69 1.38
C ASP A 101 16.34 -15.49 0.82
N ALA A 102 15.17 -15.37 1.43
CA ALA A 102 13.95 -16.01 0.97
C ALA A 102 13.19 -15.20 -0.10
N ILE A 103 13.62 -13.97 -0.43
CA ILE A 103 12.99 -13.11 -1.44
C ILE A 103 13.69 -13.34 -2.78
N ASN A 104 13.01 -14.05 -3.67
CA ASN A 104 13.54 -14.37 -5.00
C ASN A 104 13.31 -13.23 -6.00
N GLU A 105 12.15 -12.58 -5.92
CA GLU A 105 11.83 -11.44 -6.77
C GLU A 105 11.12 -10.37 -5.94
N ASN A 106 11.53 -9.13 -6.15
CA ASN A 106 10.87 -7.95 -5.62
C ASN A 106 10.50 -7.03 -6.79
N THR A 107 9.20 -6.84 -7.01
CA THR A 107 8.71 -6.00 -8.10
C THR A 107 7.77 -4.93 -7.57
N TYR A 108 8.13 -3.67 -7.79
CA TYR A 108 7.22 -2.55 -7.61
C TYR A 108 6.41 -2.35 -8.89
N VAL A 109 5.12 -2.69 -8.83
CA VAL A 109 4.21 -2.51 -9.97
C VAL A 109 3.46 -1.20 -9.81
N ASN A 110 3.70 -0.28 -10.75
CA ASN A 110 2.96 0.96 -10.88
C ASN A 110 2.04 0.85 -12.11
N GLN A 111 0.74 0.66 -11.88
CA GLN A 111 -0.29 0.68 -12.91
C GLN A 111 -0.71 2.13 -13.15
N THR A 112 -0.53 2.57 -14.38
CA THR A 112 -1.01 3.86 -14.87
C THR A 112 -2.00 3.61 -16.00
N TYR A 113 -3.08 4.39 -16.01
CA TYR A 113 -4.04 4.41 -17.10
C TYR A 113 -4.22 5.86 -17.54
N VAL A 114 -3.89 6.17 -18.81
CA VAL A 114 -3.95 7.53 -19.37
C VAL A 114 -3.15 8.54 -18.51
N GLY A 115 -1.95 8.16 -18.09
CA GLY A 115 -1.09 9.00 -17.24
C GLY A 115 -1.52 9.13 -15.78
N ILE A 116 -2.68 8.59 -15.39
CA ILE A 116 -3.18 8.61 -14.01
C ILE A 116 -2.76 7.30 -13.32
N PRO A 117 -2.04 7.35 -12.18
CA PRO A 117 -1.72 6.15 -11.41
C PRO A 117 -3.00 5.56 -10.81
N THR A 118 -3.39 4.37 -11.27
CA THR A 118 -4.62 3.68 -10.86
C THR A 118 -4.36 2.66 -9.76
N ALA A 119 -3.19 2.02 -9.76
CA ALA A 119 -2.78 1.14 -8.69
C ALA A 119 -1.25 1.11 -8.52
N ARG A 120 -0.79 0.97 -7.29
CA ARG A 120 0.60 0.73 -6.93
C ARG A 120 0.62 -0.44 -5.97
N GLN A 121 1.45 -1.42 -6.26
CA GLN A 121 1.59 -2.60 -5.43
C GLN A 121 3.04 -3.07 -5.41
N ILE A 122 3.47 -3.58 -4.27
CA ILE A 122 4.71 -4.31 -4.12
C ILE A 122 4.36 -5.79 -4.22
N GLN A 123 5.02 -6.49 -5.13
CA GLN A 123 4.89 -7.93 -5.28
C GLN A 123 6.22 -8.58 -4.90
N LEU A 124 6.20 -9.35 -3.81
CA LEU A 124 7.32 -10.17 -3.38
C LEU A 124 7.03 -11.61 -3.78
N LYS A 125 7.94 -12.26 -4.51
CA LYS A 125 7.95 -13.71 -4.63
C LYS A 125 8.98 -14.28 -3.68
N THR A 126 8.56 -15.27 -2.92
CA THR A 126 9.34 -15.83 -1.82
C THR A 126 9.49 -17.33 -1.97
N SER A 127 10.63 -17.88 -1.55
CA SER A 127 10.91 -19.32 -1.55
C SER A 127 10.27 -20.06 -0.37
N LEU A 128 9.57 -19.34 0.52
CA LEU A 128 8.91 -19.89 1.70
C LEU A 128 7.76 -20.85 1.31
N PRO A 129 7.67 -22.04 1.94
CA PRO A 129 6.71 -23.07 1.56
C PRO A 129 5.25 -22.63 1.75
N ASN A 130 4.96 -21.87 2.82
CA ASN A 130 3.61 -21.40 3.16
C ASN A 130 3.26 -20.03 2.58
N ARG A 131 4.20 -19.36 1.92
CA ARG A 131 4.00 -17.99 1.45
C ARG A 131 4.90 -17.79 0.25
N LYS A 132 4.40 -18.17 -0.93
CA LYS A 132 5.15 -18.05 -2.20
C LYS A 132 5.05 -16.67 -2.85
N ARG A 133 3.99 -15.93 -2.52
CA ARG A 133 3.73 -14.59 -3.06
C ARG A 133 3.10 -13.71 -1.99
N VAL A 134 3.63 -12.50 -1.84
CA VAL A 134 3.09 -11.47 -0.94
C VAL A 134 2.80 -10.23 -1.76
N LEU A 135 1.54 -9.79 -1.73
CA LEU A 135 1.11 -8.57 -2.39
C LEU A 135 0.80 -7.52 -1.34
N ILE A 136 1.48 -6.38 -1.44
CA ILE A 136 1.30 -5.26 -0.53
C ILE A 136 0.81 -4.07 -1.33
N GLN A 137 -0.37 -3.57 -0.97
CA GLN A 137 -0.97 -2.40 -1.62
C GLN A 137 -0.17 -1.15 -1.26
N ALA A 138 0.45 -0.53 -2.26
CA ALA A 138 1.39 0.58 -2.10
C ALA A 138 0.80 1.95 -2.42
N MET A 139 -0.44 2.02 -2.92
CA MET A 139 -1.11 3.28 -3.30
C MET A 139 -1.10 4.31 -2.18
N ALA A 140 -1.43 3.90 -0.97
CA ALA A 140 -1.50 4.79 0.18
C ALA A 140 -0.23 4.77 1.03
N LEU A 141 0.81 4.00 0.68
CA LEU A 141 2.06 4.00 1.44
C LEU A 141 2.71 5.38 1.39
N GLU A 142 3.41 5.75 2.45
CA GLU A 142 4.14 7.02 2.51
C GLU A 142 5.39 7.04 1.62
N ILE A 143 5.98 5.88 1.39
CA ILE A 143 7.21 5.70 0.60
C ILE A 143 6.96 5.80 -0.92
N SER A 144 7.96 6.29 -1.65
CA SER A 144 7.98 6.24 -3.13
C SER A 144 8.50 4.88 -3.63
N ALA A 145 8.35 4.62 -4.94
CA ALA A 145 8.90 3.41 -5.56
C ALA A 145 10.43 3.38 -5.48
N ASP A 146 11.07 4.50 -5.82
CA ASP A 146 12.52 4.64 -5.83
C ASP A 146 13.10 4.52 -4.42
N GLU A 147 12.44 5.13 -3.43
CA GLU A 147 12.85 5.03 -2.03
C GLU A 147 12.66 3.61 -1.49
N TYR A 148 11.59 2.92 -1.91
CA TYR A 148 11.38 1.52 -1.55
C TYR A 148 12.49 0.61 -2.12
N LEU A 149 12.83 0.78 -3.40
CA LEU A 149 13.89 0.00 -4.05
C LEU A 149 15.27 0.31 -3.44
N ALA A 150 15.57 1.59 -3.17
CA ALA A 150 16.81 1.97 -2.50
C ALA A 150 16.94 1.37 -1.09
N LEU A 151 15.83 1.27 -0.34
CA LEU A 151 15.83 0.56 0.94
C LEU A 151 16.03 -0.95 0.78
N CYS A 152 15.42 -1.57 -0.24
CA CYS A 152 15.66 -2.97 -0.54
C CYS A 152 17.13 -3.22 -0.87
N ASP A 153 17.75 -2.41 -1.74
CA ASP A 153 19.16 -2.55 -2.09
C ASP A 153 20.06 -2.34 -0.86
N ALA A 154 19.78 -1.35 -0.03
CA ALA A 154 20.56 -1.07 1.18
C ALA A 154 20.51 -2.21 2.21
N TYR A 155 19.39 -2.93 2.31
CA TYR A 155 19.23 -4.06 3.25
C TYR A 155 19.59 -5.42 2.62
N GLN A 156 19.49 -5.59 1.30
CA GLN A 156 19.83 -6.81 0.56
C GLN A 156 21.29 -6.89 0.10
N ALA A 157 22.05 -5.80 0.06
CA ALA A 157 23.47 -5.80 -0.34
C ALA A 157 24.42 -6.49 0.66
N ARG A 158 23.90 -7.45 1.43
CA ARG A 158 24.62 -8.32 2.36
C ARG A 158 24.68 -9.74 1.80
#